data_AF-A0A382F5T8-F1
#
_entry.id   AF-A0A382F5T8-F1
#
_cell.length_a   1.000
_cell.length_b   1.000
_cell.length_c   1.000
_cell.angle_alpha   90.00
_cell.angle_beta   90.00
_cell.angle_gamma   90.00
#
_symmetry.space_group_name_H-M   'P 1'
#
loop_
_entity.id
_entity.type
_entity.pdbx_description
1 polymer ?
#
loop_
_entity_poly.entity_id
_entity_poly.type
_entity_poly.pdbx_seq_one_letter_code
_entity_poly.pdbx_strand_id
1 'polypeptide(L)'
;SFWEGIDVPGEALEMVILVKLPFSVPSEPVIEAQIEHLDREGRNSFMEFLVPEAVIKFRQGFGRLIRSGSDRGAVIILDRRVIGTRYGQLFLDSLPTRHKVFSNADALVDGVTGWFE
;
A
#
# COMPACT_ATOMS: atom_id res chain seq x y z
N SER A 1 7.14 -11.22 -4.29
CA SER A 1 8.58 -10.99 -4.01
C SER A 1 9.08 -9.54 -4.06
N PHE A 2 8.25 -8.48 -3.99
CA PHE A 2 8.76 -7.10 -3.76
C PHE A 2 8.67 -6.67 -2.28
N TRP A 3 7.76 -7.30 -1.53
CA TRP A 3 7.46 -6.99 -0.12
C TRP A 3 8.24 -7.84 0.89
N GLU A 4 8.89 -8.90 0.40
CA GLU A 4 9.78 -9.75 1.18
C GLU A 4 11.22 -9.41 0.80
N GLY A 5 12.03 -8.97 1.77
CA GLY A 5 13.48 -9.05 1.66
C GLY A 5 14.26 -7.87 1.05
N ILE A 6 13.63 -6.75 0.65
CA ILE A 6 14.41 -5.56 0.26
C ILE A 6 14.82 -4.79 1.53
N ASP A 7 16.00 -5.10 2.05
CA ASP A 7 16.72 -4.27 3.00
C ASP A 7 17.65 -3.34 2.20
N VAL A 8 17.23 -2.08 2.00
CA VAL A 8 18.11 -1.04 1.44
C VAL A 8 18.81 -0.36 2.61
N PRO A 9 20.14 -0.50 2.76
CA PRO A 9 20.90 0.19 3.79
C PRO A 9 21.04 1.69 3.47
N GLY A 10 20.96 2.54 4.50
CA GLY A 10 21.31 3.98 4.43
C GLY A 10 20.13 4.93 4.10
N GLU A 11 20.46 6.21 3.90
CA GLU A 11 19.57 7.32 3.49
C GLU A 11 18.88 7.10 2.12
N ALA A 12 19.11 5.96 1.47
CA ALA A 12 18.88 5.76 0.04
C ALA A 12 17.46 5.33 -0.36
N LEU A 13 16.53 5.13 0.58
CA LEU A 13 15.13 4.85 0.23
C LEU A 13 14.25 6.06 0.51
N GLU A 14 14.32 7.04 -0.38
CA GLU A 14 13.48 8.25 -0.31
C GLU A 14 12.14 8.08 -1.02
N MET A 15 11.97 7.09 -1.89
CA MET A 15 10.76 6.95 -2.70
C MET A 15 10.32 5.49 -2.86
N VAL A 16 9.02 5.25 -2.68
CA VAL A 16 8.36 3.98 -2.98
C VAL A 16 7.23 4.22 -3.98
N ILE A 17 7.22 3.47 -5.08
CA ILE A 17 6.17 3.53 -6.10
C ILE A 17 5.35 2.25 -6.08
N LEU A 18 4.06 2.40 -5.83
CA LEU A 18 3.08 1.33 -5.78
C LEU A 18 2.18 1.35 -7.00
N VAL A 19 2.52 0.50 -7.96
CA VAL A 19 1.73 0.32 -9.18
C VAL A 19 0.40 -0.38 -8.94
N LYS A 20 0.32 -1.20 -7.89
CA LYS A 20 -0.87 -1.98 -7.50
C LYS A 20 -0.93 -2.14 -5.98
N LEU A 21 -2.13 -2.15 -5.42
CA LEU A 21 -2.36 -2.48 -4.01
C LEU A 21 -1.88 -3.92 -3.70
N PRO A 22 -1.24 -4.17 -2.55
CA PRO A 22 -0.54 -5.40 -2.24
C PRO A 22 -1.47 -6.53 -1.76
N PHE A 23 -2.49 -6.85 -2.56
CA PHE A 23 -3.35 -8.00 -2.28
C PHE A 23 -2.60 -9.32 -2.47
N SER A 24 -2.84 -10.26 -1.55
CA SER A 24 -2.40 -11.64 -1.71
C SER A 24 -3.01 -12.32 -2.93
N VAL A 25 -2.31 -13.32 -3.46
CA VAL A 25 -2.80 -14.14 -4.57
C VAL A 25 -3.85 -15.10 -4.02
N PRO A 26 -5.12 -15.05 -4.47
CA PRO A 26 -6.18 -15.88 -3.91
C PRO A 26 -5.97 -17.38 -4.05
N SER A 27 -5.21 -17.82 -5.06
CA SER A 27 -4.91 -19.23 -5.33
C SER A 27 -3.76 -19.79 -4.50
N GLU A 28 -3.18 -19.03 -3.57
CA GLU A 28 -2.25 -19.60 -2.60
C GLU A 28 -3.02 -20.47 -1.60
N PRO A 29 -2.62 -21.73 -1.34
CA PRO A 29 -3.45 -22.69 -0.62
C PRO A 29 -3.94 -22.20 0.76
N VAL A 30 -3.10 -21.46 1.48
CA VAL A 30 -3.46 -20.92 2.80
C VAL A 30 -4.47 -19.77 2.68
N ILE A 31 -4.32 -18.92 1.67
CA ILE A 31 -5.22 -17.79 1.39
C ILE A 31 -6.56 -18.33 0.90
N GLU A 32 -6.54 -19.27 -0.03
CA GLU A 32 -7.72 -19.96 -0.58
C GLU A 32 -8.54 -20.61 0.53
N ALA A 33 -7.90 -21.38 1.42
CA ALA A 33 -8.58 -22.03 2.54
C ALA A 33 -9.27 -21.04 3.49
N GLN A 34 -8.68 -19.87 3.73
CA GLN A 34 -9.29 -18.81 4.56
C GLN A 34 -10.46 -18.14 3.85
N ILE A 35 -10.33 -17.87 2.55
CA ILE A 35 -11.42 -17.34 1.72
C ILE A 35 -12.60 -18.30 1.74
N GLU A 36 -12.38 -19.57 1.41
CA GLU A 36 -13.43 -20.59 1.40
C GLU A 36 -14.10 -20.78 2.76
N HIS A 37 -13.34 -20.68 3.85
CA HIS A 37 -13.88 -20.81 5.20
C HIS A 37 -14.88 -19.68 5.50
N LEU A 38 -14.51 -18.43 5.24
CA LEU A 38 -15.36 -17.26 5.46
C LEU A 38 -16.57 -17.25 4.52
N ASP A 39 -16.35 -17.57 3.24
CA ASP A 39 -17.42 -17.59 2.24
C ASP A 39 -18.46 -18.69 2.57
N ARG A 40 -18.03 -19.86 3.09
CA ARG A 40 -18.96 -20.90 3.58
C ARG A 40 -19.81 -20.46 4.77
N GLU A 41 -19.34 -19.51 5.56
CA GLU A 41 -20.10 -18.88 6.65
C GLU A 41 -21.02 -17.74 6.15
N GLY A 42 -21.04 -17.47 4.83
CA GLY A 42 -21.80 -16.35 4.25
C GLY A 42 -21.20 -14.97 4.54
N ARG A 43 -19.93 -14.93 4.94
CA ARG A 43 -19.18 -13.71 5.29
C ARG A 43 -18.47 -13.14 4.09
N ASN A 44 -18.03 -11.89 4.19
CA ASN A 44 -17.32 -11.24 3.08
C ASN A 44 -15.80 -11.42 3.25
N SER A 45 -15.25 -12.53 2.74
CA SER A 45 -13.81 -12.82 2.82
C SER A 45 -12.93 -11.69 2.27
N PHE A 46 -13.37 -10.98 1.23
CA PHE A 46 -12.64 -9.86 0.68
C PHE A 46 -12.47 -8.72 1.70
N MET A 47 -13.54 -8.29 2.33
CA MET A 47 -13.53 -7.18 3.31
C MET A 47 -13.00 -7.60 4.68
N GLU A 48 -13.24 -8.84 5.09
CA GLU A 48 -12.90 -9.34 6.44
C GLU A 48 -11.49 -9.94 6.52
N PHE A 49 -10.91 -10.36 5.39
CA PHE A 49 -9.59 -10.99 5.35
C PHE A 49 -8.64 -10.32 4.35
N LEU A 50 -8.96 -10.30 3.05
CA LEU A 50 -8.02 -9.82 2.03
C LEU A 50 -7.66 -8.34 2.16
N VAL A 51 -8.64 -7.48 2.45
CA VAL A 51 -8.41 -6.04 2.65
C VAL A 51 -7.54 -5.77 3.89
N PRO A 52 -7.86 -6.29 5.10
CA PRO A 52 -6.98 -6.15 6.26
C PRO A 52 -5.56 -6.66 6.03
N GLU A 53 -5.42 -7.83 5.38
CA GLU A 53 -4.13 -8.43 5.08
C GLU A 53 -3.29 -7.53 4.15
N ALA A 54 -3.90 -7.00 3.09
CA ALA A 54 -3.25 -6.06 2.19
C ALA A 54 -2.88 -4.74 2.89
N VAL A 55 -3.72 -4.23 3.80
CA VAL A 55 -3.42 -3.02 4.59
C VAL A 55 -2.21 -3.24 5.51
N ILE A 56 -2.08 -4.41 6.13
CA ILE A 56 -0.91 -4.77 6.94
C ILE A 56 0.35 -4.75 6.09
N LYS A 57 0.35 -5.42 4.93
CA LYS A 57 1.47 -5.42 3.98
C LYS A 57 1.83 -4.01 3.53
N PHE A 58 0.82 -3.19 3.22
CA PHE A 58 1.02 -1.80 2.83
C PHE A 58 1.70 -0.97 3.92
N ARG A 59 1.24 -1.08 5.17
CA ARG A 59 1.85 -0.40 6.33
C ARG A 59 3.29 -0.83 6.58
N GLN A 60 3.58 -2.13 6.47
CA GLN A 60 4.94 -2.65 6.60
C GLN A 60 5.85 -2.10 5.51
N GLY A 61 5.33 -2.00 4.28
CA GLY A 61 5.96 -1.31 3.17
C GLY A 61 6.35 0.12 3.48
N PHE A 62 5.39 0.89 3.99
CA PHE A 62 5.58 2.28 4.40
C PHE A 62 6.64 2.41 5.51
N GLY A 63 6.62 1.53 6.52
CA GLY A 63 7.60 1.55 7.62
C GLY A 63 9.05 1.27 7.18
N ARG A 64 9.26 0.71 5.99
CA ARG A 64 10.62 0.57 5.42
C ARG A 64 11.17 1.88 4.86
N LEU A 65 10.28 2.80 4.46
CA LEU A 65 10.62 4.13 3.92
C LEU A 65 11.00 5.10 5.05
N ILE A 66 10.16 5.19 6.10
CA ILE A 66 10.38 6.12 7.21
C ILE A 66 10.76 5.31 8.47
N ARG A 67 12.04 5.34 8.84
CA ARG A 67 12.63 4.56 9.94
C ARG A 67 12.99 5.43 11.14
N SER A 68 13.30 6.71 10.91
CA SER A 68 13.66 7.71 11.91
C SER A 68 12.84 9.00 11.72
N GLY A 69 12.76 9.83 12.76
CA GLY A 69 12.03 11.09 12.72
C GLY A 69 12.64 12.16 11.80
N SER A 70 13.89 11.97 11.35
CA SER A 70 14.56 12.84 10.38
C SER A 70 14.42 12.35 8.94
N ASP A 71 13.88 11.15 8.72
CA ASP A 71 13.75 10.61 7.36
C ASP A 71 12.69 11.38 6.59
N ARG A 72 13.02 11.75 5.34
CA ARG A 72 12.09 12.33 4.37
C ARG A 72 11.88 11.31 3.25
N GLY A 73 10.65 11.18 2.78
CA GLY A 73 10.38 10.35 1.61
C GLY A 73 8.97 10.55 1.05
N ALA A 74 8.70 9.86 -0.06
CA ALA A 74 7.41 9.88 -0.74
C ALA A 74 6.93 8.47 -1.07
N VAL A 75 5.64 8.21 -0.85
CA VAL A 75 4.95 7.02 -1.37
C VAL A 75 4.01 7.46 -2.49
N ILE A 76 4.27 6.95 -3.69
CA ILE A 76 3.47 7.21 -4.88
C ILE A 76 2.58 6.00 -5.13
N ILE A 77 1.27 6.19 -5.19
CA ILE A 77 0.31 5.11 -5.48
C ILE A 77 -0.32 5.37 -6.84
N LEU A 78 -0.09 4.47 -7.80
CA LEU A 78 -0.64 4.55 -9.16
C LEU A 78 -1.89 3.69 -9.34
N ASP A 79 -2.35 3.03 -8.28
CA ASP A 79 -3.58 2.24 -8.27
C ASP A 79 -4.80 3.10 -7.94
N ARG A 80 -5.63 3.39 -8.95
CA ARG A 80 -6.84 4.22 -8.80
C ARG A 80 -7.85 3.65 -7.79
N ARG A 81 -7.78 2.36 -7.45
CA ARG A 81 -8.69 1.76 -6.46
C ARG A 81 -8.54 2.39 -5.08
N VAL A 82 -7.37 2.97 -4.77
CA VAL A 82 -7.12 3.63 -3.49
C VAL A 82 -8.04 4.84 -3.25
N ILE A 83 -8.45 5.54 -4.31
CA ILE A 83 -9.38 6.69 -4.24
C ILE A 83 -10.81 6.34 -4.69
N GLY A 84 -10.97 5.31 -5.53
CA GLY A 84 -12.25 4.99 -6.17
C GLY A 84 -13.11 3.96 -5.44
N THR A 85 -12.62 3.38 -4.33
CA THR A 85 -13.31 2.29 -3.63
C THR A 85 -13.42 2.57 -2.14
N ARG A 86 -14.47 2.03 -1.50
CA ARG A 86 -14.68 2.17 -0.04
C ARG A 86 -13.51 1.58 0.77
N TYR A 87 -12.93 0.47 0.33
CA TYR A 87 -11.78 -0.12 1.01
C TYR A 87 -10.48 0.65 0.77
N GLY A 88 -10.38 1.40 -0.33
CA GLY A 88 -9.20 2.22 -0.65
C GLY A 88 -8.88 3.23 0.46
N GLN A 89 -9.93 3.80 1.07
CA GLN A 89 -9.80 4.70 2.21
C GLN A 89 -9.08 4.03 3.40
N LEU A 90 -9.27 2.73 3.63
CA LEU A 90 -8.59 2.00 4.70
C LEU A 90 -7.07 1.99 4.51
N PHE A 91 -6.58 2.00 3.27
CA PHE A 91 -5.15 2.13 3.00
C PHE A 91 -4.66 3.55 3.35
N LEU A 92 -5.38 4.58 2.92
CA LEU A 92 -5.01 5.97 3.16
C LEU A 92 -5.02 6.31 4.66
N ASP A 93 -6.06 5.87 5.37
CA ASP A 93 -6.21 6.07 6.81
C ASP A 93 -5.21 5.25 7.63
N SER A 94 -4.64 4.20 7.03
CA SER A 94 -3.62 3.38 7.68
C SER A 94 -2.27 4.08 7.81
N LEU A 95 -2.05 5.22 7.13
CA LEU A 95 -0.78 5.94 7.19
C LEU A 95 -0.89 7.20 8.07
N PRO A 96 0.16 7.54 8.84
CA PRO A 96 0.18 8.72 9.70
C PRO A 96 0.49 10.01 8.92
N THR A 97 0.05 10.13 7.67
CA THR A 97 0.37 11.27 6.80
C THR A 97 -0.81 11.68 5.93
N ARG A 98 -0.78 12.92 5.44
CA ARG A 98 -1.76 13.40 4.46
C ARG A 98 -1.35 12.91 3.07
N HIS A 99 -2.35 12.54 2.26
CA HIS A 99 -2.14 12.19 0.86
C HIS A 99 -2.62 13.32 -0.05
N LYS A 100 -2.00 13.43 -1.23
CA LYS A 100 -2.42 14.34 -2.30
C LYS A 100 -2.78 13.51 -3.52
N VAL A 101 -3.88 13.86 -4.18
CA VAL A 101 -4.34 13.20 -5.41
C VAL A 101 -3.94 14.07 -6.60
N PHE A 102 -3.35 13.45 -7.60
CA PHE A 102 -2.94 14.09 -8.84
C PHE A 102 -3.80 13.57 -9.99
N SER A 103 -4.23 14.46 -10.89
CA SER A 103 -5.12 14.14 -12.01
C SER A 103 -4.39 13.55 -13.22
N ASN A 104 -3.10 13.81 -13.36
CA ASN A 104 -2.25 13.33 -14.46
C ASN A 104 -0.80 13.12 -14.00
N ALA A 105 0.02 12.53 -14.88
CA ALA A 105 1.41 12.19 -14.60
C ALA A 105 2.30 13.43 -14.45
N ASP A 106 2.11 14.46 -15.26
CA ASP A 106 2.93 15.68 -15.22
C ASP A 106 2.77 16.39 -13.86
N ALA A 107 1.54 16.57 -13.40
CA ALA A 107 1.24 17.16 -12.10
C ALA A 107 1.76 16.32 -10.92
N LEU A 108 1.80 14.99 -11.07
CA LEU A 108 2.41 14.09 -10.09
C LEU A 108 3.93 14.30 -10.05
N VAL A 109 4.59 14.33 -11.21
CA VAL A 109 6.04 14.56 -11.30
C VAL A 109 6.41 15.92 -10.71
N ASP A 110 5.72 16.99 -11.11
CA ASP A 110 5.94 18.34 -10.56
C ASP A 110 5.77 18.37 -9.04
N GLY A 111 4.71 17.71 -8.54
CA GLY A 111 4.41 17.66 -7.11
C GLY A 111 5.44 16.87 -6.30
N VAL A 112 6.02 15.81 -6.87
CA VAL A 112 7.06 15.00 -6.24
C VAL A 112 8.41 15.72 -6.28
N THR A 113 8.79 16.32 -7.41
CA THR A 113 10.02 17.11 -7.54
C THR A 113 10.04 18.26 -6.52
N GLY A 114 8.95 19.03 -6.43
CA GLY A 114 8.84 20.09 -5.42
C GLY A 114 8.73 19.58 -3.97
N TRP A 115 8.49 18.28 -3.75
CA TRP A 115 8.60 17.66 -2.42
C TRP A 115 10.02 17.23 -2.08
N PHE A 116 10.98 17.17 -3.01
CA PHE A 116 12.37 16.80 -2.71
C PHE A 116 13.34 17.99 -2.79
N GLU A 117 13.01 19.02 -3.56
CA GLU A 117 13.64 20.34 -3.44
C GLU A 117 13.43 20.96 -2.05
#